data_AF-A0A452J1Y9-F1
#
_entry.id   AF-A0A452J1Y9-F1
#
_cell.length_a   1.000
_cell.length_b   1.000
_cell.length_c   1.000
_cell.angle_alpha   90.00
_cell.angle_beta   90.00
_cell.angle_gamma   90.00
#
_symmetry.space_group_name_H-M   'P 1'
#
loop_
_entity.id
_entity.type
_entity.pdbx_description
1 polymer ?
#
loop_
_entity_poly.entity_id
_entity_poly.type
_entity_poly.pdbx_seq_one_letter_code
_entity_poly.pdbx_strand_id
1 'polypeptide(L)'
;MEMQNPDTGIKMHTQRVMITNIPHALTGGDILQWIIQHLKIAEEEALNLGNLIVKYGYIYPLQEPKNLTLKTDSSLYRFQTPYFWPTQQWAADDTDYAIYLAKKNIKRKGVLEEYEKEHYNLLNKKINYKWDFVIMQAKEQYRTGKERKKADRYALDCQEKAYWLVHRTPPGMQDVLDYGLDRVTDPNENKVN
;
A
#
# COMPACT_ATOMS: atom_id res chain seq x y z
N MET A 1 1.15 12.37 -13.63
CA MET A 1 0.71 10.97 -13.55
C MET A 1 -0.20 10.70 -14.75
N GLU A 2 0.30 10.01 -15.78
CA GLU A 2 -0.43 9.82 -17.05
C GLU A 2 -1.65 8.91 -16.92
N MET A 3 -1.52 7.81 -16.17
CA MET A 3 -2.63 6.90 -15.89
C MET A 3 -3.79 7.54 -15.11
N GLN A 4 -3.53 8.66 -14.42
CA GLN A 4 -4.52 9.44 -13.66
C GLN A 4 -4.98 10.71 -14.40
N ASN A 5 -4.55 10.92 -15.63
CA ASN A 5 -4.99 12.06 -16.42
C ASN A 5 -6.53 12.01 -16.61
N PRO A 6 -7.28 13.09 -16.33
CA PRO A 6 -8.73 13.08 -16.46
C PRO A 6 -9.25 12.78 -17.88
N ASP A 7 -8.47 13.15 -18.89
CA ASP A 7 -8.86 13.08 -20.31
C ASP A 7 -8.26 11.86 -21.01
N THR A 8 -7.01 11.51 -20.68
CA THR A 8 -6.24 10.46 -21.37
C THR A 8 -5.87 9.27 -20.48
N GLY A 9 -6.25 9.31 -19.20
CA GLY A 9 -5.93 8.28 -18.21
C GLY A 9 -6.90 7.10 -18.24
N ILE A 10 -6.81 6.25 -17.21
CA ILE A 10 -7.64 5.06 -17.10
C ILE A 10 -9.04 5.45 -16.63
N LYS A 11 -10.06 4.88 -17.29
CA LYS A 11 -11.45 5.06 -16.89
C LYS A 11 -11.69 4.60 -15.46
N MET A 12 -12.27 5.49 -14.66
CA MET A 12 -12.61 5.20 -13.27
C MET A 12 -14.04 4.68 -13.11
N HIS A 13 -14.21 3.80 -12.14
CA HIS A 13 -15.44 3.12 -11.77
C HIS A 13 -15.77 3.36 -10.30
N THR A 14 -16.99 3.00 -9.90
CA THR A 14 -17.42 3.03 -8.51
C THR A 14 -17.46 1.62 -7.94
N GLN A 15 -16.73 1.39 -6.86
CA GLN A 15 -16.79 0.17 -6.08
C GLN A 15 -18.02 0.20 -5.15
N ARG A 16 -18.84 -0.84 -5.16
CA ARG A 16 -19.91 -1.03 -4.17
C ARG A 16 -19.45 -1.96 -3.05
N VAL A 17 -19.37 -1.44 -1.83
CA VAL A 17 -19.04 -2.21 -0.61
C VAL A 17 -20.25 -2.19 0.31
N MET A 18 -20.94 -3.33 0.42
CA MET A 18 -22.25 -3.44 1.10
C MET A 18 -23.26 -2.45 0.50
N ILE A 19 -23.62 -1.40 1.25
CA ILE A 19 -24.53 -0.31 0.84
C ILE A 19 -23.80 0.99 0.50
N THR A 20 -22.46 1.01 0.58
CA THR A 20 -21.65 2.21 0.39
C THR A 20 -20.95 2.18 -0.97
N ASN A 21 -21.12 3.25 -1.73
CA ASN A 21 -20.42 3.47 -3.00
C ASN A 21 -19.12 4.22 -2.74
N ILE A 22 -18.01 3.70 -3.25
CA ILE A 22 -16.67 4.26 -3.09
C ILE A 22 -16.09 4.52 -4.49
N PRO A 23 -15.80 5.78 -4.87
CA PRO A 23 -15.36 6.12 -6.21
C PRO A 23 -13.90 5.71 -6.48
N HIS A 24 -13.43 6.06 -7.68
CA HIS A 24 -12.03 5.95 -8.12
C HIS A 24 -11.45 4.54 -8.09
N ALA A 25 -12.28 3.53 -8.41
CA ALA A 25 -11.79 2.18 -8.68
C ALA A 25 -11.43 2.03 -10.17
N LEU A 26 -10.55 1.10 -10.49
CA LEU A 26 -10.13 0.76 -11.85
C LEU A 26 -10.36 -0.74 -12.04
N THR A 27 -10.65 -1.22 -13.25
CA THR A 27 -10.60 -2.66 -13.51
C THR A 27 -9.20 -3.06 -13.96
N GLY A 28 -8.80 -4.29 -13.64
CA GLY A 28 -7.50 -4.80 -14.08
C GLY A 28 -7.40 -4.90 -15.61
N GLY A 29 -8.50 -5.24 -16.29
CA GLY A 29 -8.60 -5.16 -17.76
C GLY A 29 -8.34 -3.75 -18.31
N ASP A 30 -8.95 -2.71 -17.73
CA ASP A 30 -8.74 -1.33 -18.19
C ASP A 30 -7.28 -0.87 -17.97
N ILE A 31 -6.66 -1.29 -16.87
CA ILE A 31 -5.24 -1.00 -16.59
C ILE A 31 -4.35 -1.63 -17.67
N LEU A 32 -4.54 -2.92 -17.96
CA LEU A 32 -3.74 -3.63 -18.96
C LEU A 32 -3.90 -3.00 -20.35
N GLN A 33 -5.15 -2.74 -20.77
CA GLN A 33 -5.44 -2.15 -22.07
C GLN A 33 -4.82 -0.76 -22.21
N TRP A 34 -4.86 0.06 -21.15
CA TRP A 34 -4.21 1.37 -21.17
C TRP A 34 -2.69 1.25 -21.36
N ILE A 35 -2.04 0.32 -20.65
CA ILE A 35 -0.59 0.10 -20.77
C ILE A 35 -0.21 -0.31 -22.19
N ILE A 36 -0.93 -1.28 -22.78
CA ILE A 36 -0.72 -1.76 -24.16
C ILE A 36 -0.82 -0.60 -25.15
N GLN A 37 -1.89 0.19 -25.07
CA GLN A 37 -2.16 1.27 -26.03
C GLN A 37 -1.18 2.43 -25.87
N HIS A 38 -0.86 2.80 -24.64
CA HIS A 38 -0.01 3.95 -24.35
C HIS A 38 1.46 3.67 -24.67
N LEU A 39 1.97 2.50 -24.28
CA LEU A 39 3.37 2.14 -24.49
C LEU A 39 3.63 1.40 -25.81
N LYS A 40 2.58 0.93 -26.50
CA LYS A 40 2.66 0.18 -27.77
C LYS A 40 3.50 -1.09 -27.66
N ILE A 41 3.25 -1.87 -26.60
CA ILE A 41 3.95 -3.11 -26.28
C ILE A 41 3.03 -4.33 -26.36
N ALA A 42 3.61 -5.53 -26.39
CA ALA A 42 2.85 -6.78 -26.40
C ALA A 42 2.08 -6.99 -25.08
N GLU A 43 1.02 -7.80 -25.12
CA GLU A 43 0.16 -8.06 -23.96
C GLU A 43 0.93 -8.69 -22.80
N GLU A 44 1.85 -9.63 -23.09
CA GLU A 44 2.68 -10.29 -22.10
C GLU A 44 3.62 -9.33 -21.38
N GLU A 45 4.20 -8.39 -22.13
CA GLU A 45 5.08 -7.35 -21.59
C GLU A 45 4.29 -6.34 -20.75
N ALA A 46 3.12 -5.91 -21.23
CA ALA A 46 2.21 -5.03 -20.50
C ALA A 46 1.72 -5.66 -19.20
N LEU A 47 1.39 -6.96 -19.21
CA LEU A 47 0.99 -7.69 -18.03
C LEU A 47 2.14 -7.81 -17.02
N ASN A 48 3.36 -8.09 -17.49
CA ASN A 48 4.53 -8.11 -16.63
C ASN A 48 4.78 -6.74 -15.98
N LEU A 49 4.72 -5.65 -16.76
CA LEU A 49 4.85 -4.29 -16.22
C LEU A 49 3.72 -3.97 -15.22
N GLY A 50 2.47 -4.29 -15.57
CA GLY A 50 1.33 -4.12 -14.69
C GLY A 50 1.48 -4.86 -13.36
N ASN A 51 2.00 -6.09 -13.39
CA ASN A 51 2.33 -6.85 -12.19
C ASN A 51 3.37 -6.11 -11.32
N LEU A 52 4.41 -5.54 -11.91
CA LEU A 52 5.40 -4.74 -11.16
C LEU A 52 4.75 -3.51 -10.52
N ILE A 53 3.88 -2.79 -11.25
CA ILE A 53 3.17 -1.62 -10.72
C ILE A 53 2.33 -2.00 -9.48
N VAL A 54 1.66 -3.16 -9.50
CA VAL A 54 0.93 -3.69 -8.33
C VAL A 54 1.89 -4.09 -7.20
N LYS A 55 2.95 -4.84 -7.50
CA LYS A 55 3.90 -5.33 -6.50
C LYS A 55 4.57 -4.21 -5.72
N TYR A 56 4.99 -3.15 -6.41
CA TYR A 56 5.60 -1.96 -5.79
C TYR A 56 4.57 -1.03 -5.10
N GLY A 57 3.28 -1.37 -5.13
CA GLY A 57 2.25 -0.66 -4.37
C GLY A 57 1.78 0.66 -4.97
N TYR A 58 2.09 0.96 -6.24
CA TYR A 58 1.56 2.16 -6.92
C TYR A 58 0.06 2.05 -7.20
N ILE A 59 -0.41 0.83 -7.42
CA ILE A 59 -1.83 0.45 -7.42
C ILE A 59 -2.00 -0.77 -6.53
N TYR A 60 -3.17 -0.93 -5.92
CA TYR A 60 -3.42 -2.07 -5.03
C TYR A 60 -4.80 -2.68 -5.28
N PRO A 61 -4.92 -4.03 -5.15
CA PRO A 61 -6.18 -4.73 -5.36
C PRO A 61 -7.17 -4.46 -4.22
N LEU A 62 -8.45 -4.34 -4.57
CA LEU A 62 -9.55 -4.11 -3.62
C LEU A 62 -10.19 -5.42 -3.15
N GLN A 63 -9.94 -6.53 -3.86
CA GLN A 63 -10.28 -7.90 -3.48
C GLN A 63 -8.99 -8.70 -3.29
N GLU A 64 -9.00 -9.67 -2.37
CA GLU A 64 -7.82 -10.50 -2.09
C GLU A 64 -6.52 -9.69 -1.91
N PRO A 65 -6.46 -8.76 -0.93
CA PRO A 65 -5.44 -7.70 -0.88
C PRO A 65 -3.99 -8.20 -0.79
N LYS A 66 -3.79 -9.46 -0.43
CA LYS A 66 -2.47 -10.11 -0.37
C LYS A 66 -1.97 -10.61 -1.72
N ASN A 67 -2.85 -10.73 -2.71
CA ASN A 67 -2.49 -11.16 -4.06
C ASN A 67 -2.04 -9.95 -4.87
N LEU A 68 -0.76 -9.60 -4.75
CA LEU A 68 -0.14 -8.43 -5.40
C LEU A 68 0.18 -8.68 -6.88
N THR A 69 -0.83 -9.06 -7.66
CA THR A 69 -0.75 -9.28 -9.10
C THR A 69 -1.86 -8.54 -9.83
N LEU A 70 -1.60 -8.13 -11.07
CA LEU A 70 -2.62 -7.60 -11.97
C LEU A 70 -3.40 -8.76 -12.58
N LYS A 71 -4.70 -8.80 -12.31
CA LYS A 71 -5.65 -9.73 -12.93
C LYS A 71 -6.26 -9.05 -14.15
N THR A 72 -6.33 -9.75 -15.27
CA THR A 72 -6.80 -9.21 -16.56
C THR A 72 -8.33 -9.26 -16.71
N ASP A 73 -9.04 -9.25 -15.58
CA ASP A 73 -10.50 -9.39 -15.47
C ASP A 73 -11.13 -8.12 -14.86
N SER A 74 -12.35 -8.27 -14.32
CA SER A 74 -13.09 -7.19 -13.65
C SER A 74 -12.68 -6.94 -12.20
N SER A 75 -11.58 -7.55 -11.73
CA SER A 75 -11.01 -7.26 -10.41
C SER A 75 -10.69 -5.79 -10.27
N LEU A 76 -10.99 -5.23 -9.10
CA LEU A 76 -10.88 -3.80 -8.89
C LEU A 76 -9.56 -3.44 -8.22
N TYR A 77 -8.98 -2.34 -8.68
CA TYR A 77 -7.77 -1.73 -8.15
C TYR A 77 -8.02 -0.26 -7.81
N ARG A 78 -7.15 0.33 -7.00
CA ARG A 78 -7.13 1.78 -6.77
C ARG A 78 -5.68 2.27 -6.78
N PHE A 79 -5.48 3.49 -7.26
CA PHE A 79 -4.20 4.16 -7.16
C PHE A 79 -3.84 4.42 -5.70
N GLN A 80 -2.57 4.19 -5.37
CA GLN A 80 -2.00 4.58 -4.10
C GLN A 80 -1.71 6.09 -4.07
N THR A 81 -1.81 6.69 -2.89
CA THR A 81 -1.40 8.09 -2.70
C THR A 81 0.13 8.22 -2.72
N PRO A 82 0.71 9.29 -3.30
CA PRO A 82 2.16 9.49 -3.33
C PRO A 82 2.86 9.42 -1.97
N TYR A 83 2.15 9.74 -0.90
CA TYR A 83 2.64 9.60 0.48
C TYR A 83 3.08 8.16 0.82
N PHE A 84 2.46 7.16 0.19
CA PHE A 84 2.73 5.74 0.40
C PHE A 84 3.51 5.10 -0.76
N TRP A 85 4.13 5.89 -1.62
CA TRP A 85 4.99 5.34 -2.66
C TRP A 85 6.36 4.96 -2.09
N PRO A 86 6.99 3.90 -2.64
CA PRO A 86 8.35 3.54 -2.24
C PRO A 86 9.32 4.69 -2.57
N THR A 87 10.27 4.93 -1.67
CA THR A 87 11.34 5.91 -1.86
C THR A 87 12.69 5.22 -1.76
N GLN A 88 13.69 5.74 -2.46
CA GLN A 88 15.04 5.14 -2.47
C GLN A 88 15.76 5.31 -1.12
N GLN A 89 15.55 6.45 -0.45
CA GLN A 89 16.34 6.81 0.74
C GLN A 89 15.68 6.37 2.05
N TRP A 90 14.34 6.32 2.10
CA TRP A 90 13.61 6.15 3.35
C TRP A 90 12.83 4.83 3.33
N ALA A 91 13.36 3.84 4.07
CA ALA A 91 12.60 2.66 4.41
C ALA A 91 11.46 3.00 5.38
N ALA A 92 10.39 2.20 5.38
CA ALA A 92 9.28 2.41 6.31
C ALA A 92 9.75 2.26 7.77
N ASP A 93 9.44 3.24 8.62
CA ASP A 93 9.87 3.29 10.03
C ASP A 93 9.12 2.24 10.88
N ASP A 94 9.85 1.61 11.80
CA ASP A 94 9.31 0.71 12.81
C ASP A 94 8.30 1.40 13.75
N THR A 95 8.51 2.68 14.02
CA THR A 95 7.60 3.51 14.82
C THR A 95 6.25 3.65 14.13
N ASP A 96 6.24 3.93 12.82
CA ASP A 96 5.02 4.04 12.02
C ASP A 96 4.28 2.71 11.93
N TYR A 97 5.03 1.61 11.77
CA TYR A 97 4.43 0.28 11.73
C TYR A 97 3.81 -0.10 13.08
N ALA A 98 4.47 0.25 14.19
CA ALA A 98 3.92 0.05 15.52
C ALA A 98 2.62 0.85 15.74
N ILE A 99 2.56 2.11 15.26
CA ILE A 99 1.35 2.95 15.29
C ILE A 99 0.22 2.29 14.49
N TYR A 100 0.51 1.80 13.28
CA TYR A 100 -0.45 1.09 12.45
C TYR A 100 -1.04 -0.14 13.15
N LEU A 101 -0.18 -1.01 13.69
CA LEU A 101 -0.61 -2.23 14.38
C LEU A 101 -1.39 -1.92 15.66
N ALA A 102 -0.96 -0.92 16.44
CA ALA A 102 -1.67 -0.45 17.62
C ALA A 102 -3.07 0.06 17.26
N LYS A 103 -3.18 0.89 16.22
CA LYS A 103 -4.46 1.41 15.71
C LYS A 103 -5.38 0.29 15.25
N LYS A 104 -4.84 -0.69 14.50
CA LYS A 104 -5.57 -1.87 14.02
C LYS A 104 -6.11 -2.70 15.20
N ASN A 105 -5.31 -2.90 16.24
CA ASN A 105 -5.73 -3.60 17.46
C ASN A 105 -6.78 -2.83 18.30
N ILE A 106 -6.67 -1.50 18.38
CA ILE A 106 -7.67 -0.63 19.03
C ILE A 106 -9.02 -0.71 18.30
N LYS A 107 -8.99 -0.68 16.96
CA LYS A 107 -10.19 -0.73 16.13
C LYS A 107 -11.00 -2.01 16.35
N ARG A 108 -10.33 -3.15 16.46
CA ARG A 108 -10.95 -4.44 16.78
C ARG A 108 -9.93 -5.36 17.46
N LYS A 109 -10.18 -5.69 18.72
CA LYS A 109 -9.33 -6.64 19.47
C LYS A 109 -9.28 -7.99 18.74
N GLY A 110 -8.08 -8.56 18.61
CA GLY A 110 -7.87 -9.87 18.00
C GLY A 110 -7.90 -9.89 16.46
N VAL A 111 -7.87 -8.73 15.80
CA VAL A 111 -7.87 -8.65 14.32
C VAL A 111 -6.47 -8.75 13.69
N LEU A 112 -5.41 -8.64 14.51
CA LEU A 112 -4.04 -8.84 14.05
C LEU A 112 -3.86 -10.31 13.65
N GLU A 113 -3.22 -10.51 12.51
CA GLU A 113 -2.77 -11.82 12.05
C GLU A 113 -1.56 -12.29 12.88
N GLU A 114 -1.21 -13.58 12.81
CA GLU A 114 -0.20 -14.15 13.71
C GLU A 114 1.17 -13.52 13.54
N TYR A 115 1.63 -13.32 12.30
CA TYR A 115 2.88 -12.60 12.02
C TYR A 115 2.83 -11.14 12.48
N GLU A 116 1.66 -10.48 12.41
CA GLU A 116 1.50 -9.11 12.89
C GLU A 116 1.54 -9.04 14.41
N LYS A 117 1.01 -10.05 15.13
CA LYS A 117 1.13 -10.15 16.59
C LYS A 117 2.58 -10.33 17.01
N GLU A 118 3.32 -11.17 16.31
CA GLU A 118 4.76 -11.35 16.53
C GLU A 118 5.52 -10.05 16.32
N HIS A 119 5.29 -9.35 15.21
CA HIS A 119 5.88 -8.03 14.95
C HIS A 119 5.47 -7.00 16.00
N TYR A 120 4.20 -6.94 16.38
CA TYR A 120 3.73 -6.00 17.41
C TYR A 120 4.45 -6.21 18.76
N ASN A 121 4.61 -7.48 19.16
CA ASN A 121 5.33 -7.84 20.39
C ASN A 121 6.83 -7.52 20.29
N LEU A 122 7.44 -7.76 19.12
CA LEU A 122 8.83 -7.43 18.85
C LEU A 122 9.06 -5.92 18.93
N LEU A 123 8.21 -5.12 18.26
CA LEU A 123 8.29 -3.67 18.26
C LEU A 123 8.07 -3.10 19.66
N ASN A 124 7.10 -3.62 20.42
CA ASN A 124 6.89 -3.20 21.81
C ASN A 124 8.14 -3.38 22.67
N LYS A 125 8.93 -4.45 22.43
CA LYS A 125 10.22 -4.65 23.12
C LYS A 125 11.31 -3.73 22.57
N LYS A 126 11.42 -3.60 21.24
CA LYS A 126 12.49 -2.87 20.55
C LYS A 126 12.42 -1.35 20.76
N ILE A 127 11.22 -0.77 20.68
CA ILE A 127 10.97 0.68 20.79
C ILE A 127 10.09 1.02 21.99
N ASN A 128 10.22 0.27 23.08
CA ASN A 128 9.42 0.44 24.29
C ASN A 128 9.46 1.87 24.85
N TYR A 129 10.63 2.52 24.77
CA TYR A 129 10.84 3.89 25.22
C TYR A 129 9.98 4.93 24.48
N LYS A 130 9.44 4.61 23.29
CA LYS A 130 8.48 5.45 22.53
C LYS A 130 7.04 4.94 22.65
N TRP A 131 6.76 3.93 23.46
CA TRP A 131 5.48 3.21 23.37
C TRP A 131 4.28 4.07 23.75
N ASP A 132 4.43 4.96 24.73
CA ASP A 132 3.37 5.92 25.07
C ASP A 132 3.02 6.83 23.89
N PHE A 133 4.03 7.27 23.14
CA PHE A 133 3.84 8.04 21.90
C PHE A 133 3.12 7.20 20.84
N VAL A 134 3.51 5.94 20.63
CA VAL A 134 2.85 5.02 19.69
C VAL A 134 1.36 4.87 20.02
N ILE A 135 1.03 4.63 21.29
CA ILE A 135 -0.35 4.48 21.74
C ILE A 135 -1.13 5.78 21.62
N MET A 136 -0.52 6.92 21.96
CA MET A 136 -1.13 8.24 21.79
C MET A 136 -1.48 8.52 20.33
N GLN A 137 -0.53 8.34 19.42
CA GLN A 137 -0.73 8.52 17.97
C GLN A 137 -1.78 7.58 17.41
N ALA A 138 -1.76 6.29 17.80
CA ALA A 138 -2.75 5.32 17.36
C ALA A 138 -4.18 5.69 17.78
N LYS A 139 -4.35 6.17 19.03
CA LYS A 139 -5.65 6.64 19.54
C LYS A 139 -6.14 7.90 18.82
N GLU A 140 -5.24 8.85 18.59
CA GLU A 140 -5.54 10.10 17.87
C GLU A 140 -5.98 9.80 16.44
N GLN A 141 -5.20 9.03 15.67
CA GLN A 141 -5.56 8.63 14.31
C GLN A 141 -6.89 7.86 14.25
N TYR A 142 -7.14 6.97 15.23
CA TYR A 142 -8.41 6.26 15.32
C TYR A 142 -9.59 7.20 15.59
N ARG A 143 -9.42 8.20 16.46
CA ARG A 143 -10.43 9.22 16.75
C ARG A 143 -10.73 10.07 15.51
N THR A 144 -9.71 10.65 14.89
CA THR A 144 -9.85 11.46 13.67
C THR A 144 -10.46 10.65 12.51
N GLY A 145 -10.12 9.36 12.40
CA GLY A 145 -10.72 8.47 11.42
C GLY A 145 -12.23 8.27 11.58
N LYS A 146 -12.77 8.37 12.80
CA LYS A 146 -14.22 8.24 13.06
C LYS A 146 -15.04 9.44 12.58
N GLU A 147 -14.41 10.60 12.51
CA GLU A 147 -15.05 11.85 12.05
C GLU A 147 -15.27 11.85 10.53
N ARG A 148 -14.58 10.97 9.79
CA ARG A 148 -14.72 10.83 8.33
C ARG A 148 -15.95 10.01 7.94
N LYS A 149 -16.46 10.30 6.73
CA LYS A 149 -17.50 9.51 6.07
C LYS A 149 -17.07 8.05 5.95
N LYS A 150 -18.04 7.13 5.98
CA LYS A 150 -17.77 5.68 5.96
C LYS A 150 -16.97 5.25 4.72
N ALA A 151 -17.29 5.81 3.55
CA ALA A 151 -16.58 5.55 2.30
C ALA A 151 -15.10 5.96 2.38
N ASP A 152 -14.84 7.20 2.81
CA ASP A 152 -13.48 7.77 2.90
C ASP A 152 -12.63 6.99 3.90
N ARG A 153 -13.19 6.69 5.08
CA ARG A 153 -12.50 5.88 6.10
C ARG A 153 -12.12 4.50 5.57
N TYR A 154 -13.03 3.82 4.86
CA TYR A 154 -12.74 2.52 4.26
C TYR A 154 -11.63 2.62 3.21
N ALA A 155 -11.68 3.63 2.33
CA ALA A 155 -10.65 3.84 1.32
C ALA A 155 -9.27 4.08 1.96
N LEU A 156 -9.20 4.92 2.99
CA LEU A 156 -7.98 5.22 3.75
C LEU A 156 -7.42 3.99 4.47
N ASP A 157 -8.29 3.20 5.12
CA ASP A 157 -7.90 1.94 5.77
C ASP A 157 -7.30 0.96 4.76
N CYS A 158 -7.87 0.88 3.54
CA CYS A 158 -7.35 0.05 2.46
C CYS A 158 -6.01 0.56 1.91
N GLN A 159 -5.85 1.88 1.73
CA GLN A 159 -4.59 2.50 1.28
C GLN A 159 -3.43 2.18 2.21
N GLU A 160 -3.64 2.42 3.50
CA GLU A 160 -2.62 2.17 4.53
C GLU A 160 -2.33 0.67 4.67
N LYS A 161 -3.35 -0.19 4.58
CA LYS A 161 -3.14 -1.65 4.56
C LYS A 161 -2.31 -2.09 3.36
N ALA A 162 -2.59 -1.55 2.17
CA ALA A 162 -1.84 -1.89 0.97
C ALA A 162 -0.37 -1.49 1.08
N TYR A 163 -0.09 -0.31 1.62
CA TYR A 163 1.28 0.14 1.92
C TYR A 163 2.02 -0.85 2.81
N TRP A 164 1.44 -1.25 3.94
CA TRP A 164 2.11 -2.18 4.86
C TRP A 164 2.28 -3.59 4.31
N LEU A 165 1.42 -4.04 3.39
CA LEU A 165 1.62 -5.33 2.70
C LEU A 165 2.88 -5.34 1.82
N VAL A 166 3.25 -4.19 1.25
CA VAL A 166 4.49 -4.05 0.46
C VAL A 166 5.71 -3.87 1.37
N HIS A 167 5.61 -3.02 2.40
CA HIS A 167 6.76 -2.64 3.22
C HIS A 167 7.04 -3.55 4.44
N ARG A 168 6.08 -4.39 4.81
CA ARG A 168 6.16 -5.37 5.90
C ARG A 168 5.50 -6.67 5.44
N THR A 169 6.08 -7.21 4.37
CA THR A 169 5.58 -8.37 3.64
C THR A 169 5.31 -9.57 4.56
N PRO A 170 4.16 -10.25 4.42
CA PRO A 170 3.87 -11.45 5.20
C PRO A 170 4.92 -12.56 4.97
N PRO A 171 5.20 -13.41 5.97
CA PRO A 171 6.11 -14.54 5.80
C PRO A 171 5.72 -15.44 4.63
N GLY A 172 6.70 -15.83 3.82
CA GLY A 172 6.51 -16.69 2.65
C GLY A 172 6.08 -15.96 1.37
N MET A 173 5.86 -14.64 1.42
CA MET A 173 5.68 -13.81 0.22
C MET A 173 7.01 -13.20 -0.22
N GLN A 174 7.15 -12.95 -1.51
CA GLN A 174 8.33 -12.28 -2.08
C GLN A 174 8.38 -10.83 -1.58
N ASP A 175 9.48 -10.46 -0.92
CA ASP A 175 9.78 -9.06 -0.64
C ASP A 175 10.27 -8.40 -1.94
N VAL A 176 9.46 -7.49 -2.50
CA VAL A 176 9.81 -6.77 -3.73
C VAL A 176 10.82 -5.64 -3.48
N LEU A 177 10.97 -5.21 -2.22
CA LEU A 177 11.88 -4.14 -1.83
C LEU A 177 13.26 -4.67 -1.45
N ASP A 178 13.45 -5.99 -1.45
CA ASP A 178 14.78 -6.60 -1.32
C ASP A 178 15.65 -6.20 -2.53
N TYR A 179 16.68 -5.40 -2.27
CA TYR A 179 17.66 -4.93 -3.26
C TYR A 179 19.02 -5.64 -3.11
N GLY A 180 19.10 -6.69 -2.29
CA GLY A 180 20.34 -7.42 -2.04
C GLY A 180 21.23 -6.73 -1.01
N LEU A 181 22.52 -6.58 -1.34
CA LEU A 181 23.50 -6.02 -0.41
C LEU A 181 23.50 -4.49 -0.44
N ASP A 182 23.75 -3.90 0.74
CA ASP A 182 24.06 -2.49 0.85
C ASP A 182 25.28 -2.10 0.01
N ARG A 183 25.24 -0.91 -0.55
CA ARG A 183 26.39 -0.34 -1.26
C ARG A 183 27.44 0.09 -0.24
N VAL A 184 28.72 -0.21 -0.54
CA VAL A 184 29.86 0.22 0.29
C VAL A 184 29.98 1.74 0.37
N THR A 185 29.58 2.45 -0.67
CA THR A 185 29.57 3.92 -0.73
C THR A 185 28.14 4.41 -0.86
N ASP A 186 27.78 5.45 -0.10
CA ASP A 186 26.46 6.07 -0.18
C ASP A 186 26.30 6.73 -1.57
N PRO A 187 25.36 6.25 -2.42
CA PRO A 187 25.13 6.85 -3.73
C PRO A 187 24.56 8.27 -3.66
N ASN A 188 24.06 8.70 -2.49
CA ASN A 188 23.51 10.04 -2.25
C ASN A 188 24.52 10.99 -1.59
N GLU A 189 25.74 10.51 -1.28
CA GLU A 189 26.79 11.37 -0.79
C GLU A 189 27.18 12.35 -1.91
N ASN A 190 26.77 13.62 -1.75
CA ASN A 190 27.14 14.69 -2.66
C ASN A 190 28.67 14.77 -2.69
N LYS A 191 29.29 14.37 -3.80
CA LYS A 191 30.69 14.68 -4.08
C LYS A 191 30.79 16.18 -4.32
N VAL A 192 30.95 16.94 -3.25
CA VAL A 192 31.37 18.34 -3.32
C VAL A 192 32.78 18.33 -3.89
N ASN A 193 32.89 18.62 -5.20
CA ASN A 193 34.14 19.05 -5.81
C ASN A 193 34.14 20.57 -5.85
#